data_AF-A0AAD9SNC1-F1
#
_entry.id   AF-A0AAD9SNC1-F1
#
_cell.length_a   1.000
_cell.length_b   1.000
_cell.length_c   1.000
_cell.angle_alpha   90.00
_cell.angle_beta   90.00
_cell.angle_gamma   90.00
#
_symmetry.space_group_name_H-M   'P 1'
#
loop_
_entity.id
_entity.type
_entity.pdbx_description
1 polymer ?
#
loop_
_entity_poly.entity_id
_entity_poly.type
_entity_poly.pdbx_seq_one_letter_code
_entity_poly.pdbx_strand_id
1 'polypeptide(L)'
;MPLRKAVPAVVQETMRNAFEDLQKVITKQDSQDYDDYSLESVRKEALDIENRLGSRGWLCNMRRLKPLLDGLEHYSKVVDTLCNGTPYLPWIWAPITLVLRIASEHIESFDSIIGGYGRIGTSLQRFEVLRKSFLGDPRFFESTAAFYADILEFHKHAYKFVRRSERRQISQRGEALAPEGSALAPSISPYAAAEIPMTPSMGDGPSLQQQAATPMVRQPGVGQSFHMDTSTIDFTTPPTTNDVLNDFDFDSFLRDNEGDSGGFDFTASFLDPET
;
A
#
# COMPACT_ATOMS: atom_id res chain seq x y z
N MET A 1 -24.33 11.08 -35.14
CA MET A 1 -23.91 10.44 -33.88
C MET A 1 -23.12 11.46 -33.08
N PRO A 2 -23.41 11.73 -31.80
CA PRO A 2 -22.57 12.61 -31.01
C PRO A 2 -21.22 11.92 -30.77
N LEU A 3 -20.13 12.62 -31.07
CA LEU A 3 -18.77 12.16 -30.78
C LEU A 3 -18.65 11.93 -29.27
N ARG A 4 -18.18 10.75 -28.84
CA ARG A 4 -17.79 10.53 -27.44
C ARG A 4 -16.83 11.67 -27.05
N LYS A 5 -17.14 12.41 -25.98
CA LYS A 5 -16.24 13.48 -25.51
C LYS A 5 -14.88 12.83 -25.24
N ALA A 6 -13.84 13.33 -25.91
CA ALA A 6 -12.49 12.81 -25.74
C ALA A 6 -12.05 13.03 -24.29
N VAL A 7 -11.44 11.99 -23.69
CA VAL A 7 -10.81 12.10 -22.36
C VAL A 7 -9.73 13.19 -22.43
N PRO A 8 -9.67 14.13 -21.47
CA PRO A 8 -8.65 15.17 -21.49
C PRO A 8 -7.23 14.59 -21.52
N ALA A 9 -6.33 15.20 -22.29
CA ALA A 9 -4.95 14.70 -22.44
C ALA A 9 -4.21 14.61 -21.11
N VAL A 10 -4.45 15.55 -20.19
CA VAL A 10 -3.85 15.54 -18.84
C VAL A 10 -4.20 14.29 -18.05
N VAL A 11 -5.44 13.79 -18.18
CA VAL A 11 -5.93 12.61 -17.47
C VAL A 11 -5.20 11.36 -17.97
N GLN A 12 -5.08 11.21 -19.28
CA GLN A 12 -4.34 10.08 -19.87
C GLN A 12 -2.86 10.10 -19.49
N GLU A 13 -2.26 11.29 -19.46
CA GLU A 13 -0.86 11.47 -19.10
C GLU A 13 -0.60 11.10 -17.64
N THR A 14 -1.46 11.53 -16.71
CA THR A 14 -1.36 11.14 -15.30
C THR A 14 -1.43 9.63 -15.13
N MET A 15 -2.37 8.96 -15.79
CA MET A 15 -2.52 7.50 -15.68
C MET A 15 -1.33 6.74 -16.30
N ARG A 16 -0.84 7.19 -17.46
CA ARG A 16 0.34 6.62 -18.11
C ARG A 16 1.56 6.71 -17.20
N ASN A 17 1.83 7.88 -16.64
CA ASN A 17 3.01 8.09 -15.80
C ASN A 17 2.97 7.23 -14.53
N ALA A 18 1.82 7.18 -13.86
CA ALA A 18 1.65 6.31 -12.69
C ALA A 18 1.84 4.82 -13.02
N PHE A 19 1.28 4.37 -14.14
CA PHE A 19 1.45 3.01 -14.64
C PHE A 19 2.93 2.69 -14.91
N GLU A 20 3.61 3.52 -15.69
CA GLU A 20 5.01 3.29 -16.06
C GLU A 20 5.92 3.28 -14.84
N ASP A 21 5.66 4.15 -13.86
CA ASP A 21 6.44 4.22 -12.63
C ASP A 21 6.29 2.97 -11.77
N LEU A 22 5.09 2.40 -11.68
CA LEU A 22 4.87 1.13 -10.98
C LEU A 22 5.46 -0.05 -11.77
N GLN A 23 5.24 -0.08 -13.09
CA GLN A 23 5.72 -1.14 -13.97
C GLN A 23 7.24 -1.26 -13.95
N LYS A 24 7.97 -0.15 -13.84
CA LYS A 24 9.45 -0.16 -13.70
C LYS A 24 9.93 -0.79 -12.39
N VAL A 25 9.08 -0.85 -11.37
CA VAL A 25 9.44 -1.33 -10.01
C VAL A 25 9.08 -2.79 -9.81
N ILE A 26 7.92 -3.24 -10.30
CA ILE A 26 7.49 -4.64 -10.20
C ILE A 26 8.30 -5.49 -11.18
N THR A 27 8.76 -6.66 -10.76
CA THR A 27 9.54 -7.52 -11.66
C THR A 27 8.66 -8.13 -12.75
N LYS A 28 9.24 -8.43 -13.92
CA LYS A 28 8.51 -9.09 -15.00
C LYS A 28 7.89 -10.41 -14.57
N GLN A 29 8.50 -11.13 -13.63
CA GLN A 29 7.97 -12.39 -13.09
C GLN A 29 6.72 -12.16 -12.24
N ASP A 30 6.70 -11.08 -11.46
CA ASP A 30 5.60 -10.76 -10.56
C ASP A 30 4.38 -10.17 -11.30
N SER A 31 4.55 -9.72 -12.55
CA SER A 31 3.50 -9.06 -13.35
C SER A 31 3.07 -9.85 -14.59
N GLN A 32 3.41 -11.14 -14.72
CA GLN A 32 3.20 -11.91 -15.96
C GLN A 32 1.72 -12.05 -16.34
N ASP A 33 0.86 -12.21 -15.32
CA ASP A 33 -0.55 -12.56 -15.51
C ASP A 33 -1.48 -11.37 -15.29
N TYR A 34 -0.95 -10.14 -15.28
CA TYR A 34 -1.72 -8.95 -14.94
C TYR A 34 -2.77 -8.60 -16.00
N ASP A 35 -2.51 -8.91 -17.27
CA ASP A 35 -3.40 -8.50 -18.37
C ASP A 35 -4.78 -9.17 -18.29
N ASP A 36 -4.84 -10.43 -17.84
CA ASP A 36 -6.07 -11.20 -17.67
C ASP A 36 -6.61 -11.17 -16.22
N TYR A 37 -6.02 -10.32 -15.38
CA TYR A 37 -6.30 -10.32 -13.95
C TYR A 37 -7.59 -9.55 -13.64
N SER A 38 -8.56 -10.23 -13.03
CA SER A 38 -9.86 -9.65 -12.69
C SER A 38 -10.00 -9.35 -11.20
N LEU A 39 -10.99 -8.54 -10.83
CA LEU A 39 -11.33 -8.32 -9.43
C LEU A 39 -11.81 -9.62 -8.74
N GLU A 40 -12.38 -10.56 -9.50
CA GLU A 40 -12.76 -11.88 -8.98
C GLU A 40 -11.52 -12.72 -8.65
N SER A 41 -10.48 -12.63 -9.48
CA SER A 41 -9.18 -13.24 -9.18
C SER A 41 -8.61 -12.71 -7.87
N VAL A 42 -8.78 -11.41 -7.59
CA VAL A 42 -8.35 -10.78 -6.32
C VAL A 42 -9.08 -11.36 -5.13
N ARG A 43 -10.41 -11.50 -5.24
CA ARG A 43 -11.27 -12.07 -4.19
C ARG A 43 -10.87 -13.49 -3.85
N LYS A 44 -10.75 -14.34 -4.86
CA LYS A 44 -10.30 -15.73 -4.71
C LYS A 44 -8.92 -15.83 -4.07
N GLU A 45 -7.97 -15.04 -4.53
CA GLU A 45 -6.62 -15.08 -3.95
C GLU A 45 -6.57 -14.55 -2.51
N ALA A 46 -7.40 -13.55 -2.18
CA ALA A 46 -7.53 -13.09 -0.80
C ALA A 46 -8.02 -14.22 0.12
N LEU A 47 -8.97 -15.05 -0.32
CA LEU A 47 -9.39 -16.27 0.40
C LEU A 47 -8.25 -17.25 0.57
N ASP A 48 -7.53 -17.55 -0.51
CA ASP A 48 -6.42 -18.50 -0.45
C ASP A 48 -5.34 -18.03 0.54
N ILE A 49 -5.11 -16.72 0.61
CA ILE A 49 -4.18 -16.11 1.57
C ILE A 49 -4.74 -16.24 3.00
N GLU A 50 -6.01 -15.92 3.25
CA GLU A 50 -6.63 -16.06 4.56
C GLU A 50 -6.58 -17.50 5.07
N ASN A 51 -6.93 -18.47 4.23
CA ASN A 51 -6.86 -19.90 4.55
C ASN A 51 -5.44 -20.33 4.92
N ARG A 52 -4.43 -19.86 4.19
CA ARG A 52 -3.02 -20.12 4.51
C ARG A 52 -2.62 -19.51 5.85
N LEU A 53 -3.00 -18.27 6.12
CA LEU A 53 -2.72 -17.59 7.39
C LEU A 53 -3.41 -18.29 8.57
N GLY A 54 -4.68 -18.67 8.42
CA GLY A 54 -5.45 -19.43 9.40
C GLY A 54 -4.81 -20.78 9.72
N SER A 55 -4.33 -21.50 8.70
CA SER A 55 -3.62 -22.78 8.90
C SER A 55 -2.31 -22.65 9.70
N ARG A 56 -1.70 -21.45 9.71
CA ARG A 56 -0.50 -21.11 10.50
C ARG A 56 -0.83 -20.56 11.89
N GLY A 57 -2.13 -20.45 12.23
CA GLY A 57 -2.59 -19.86 13.48
C GLY A 57 -2.48 -18.34 13.54
N TRP A 58 -2.39 -17.67 12.38
CA TRP A 58 -2.28 -16.22 12.31
C TRP A 58 -3.65 -15.59 12.14
N LEU A 59 -4.09 -14.88 13.18
CA LEU A 59 -5.29 -14.06 13.12
C LEU A 59 -4.95 -12.74 12.44
N CYS A 60 -5.52 -12.53 11.26
CA CYS A 60 -5.39 -11.28 10.52
C CYS A 60 -6.79 -10.75 10.19
N ASN A 61 -6.97 -9.44 10.30
CA ASN A 61 -8.29 -8.84 10.09
C ASN A 61 -8.53 -8.59 8.58
N MET A 62 -8.69 -9.67 7.81
CA MET A 62 -8.92 -9.64 6.35
C MET A 62 -10.15 -8.82 5.96
N ARG A 63 -11.14 -8.68 6.86
CA ARG A 63 -12.32 -7.84 6.66
C ARG A 63 -12.00 -6.37 6.37
N ARG A 64 -10.83 -5.87 6.75
CA ARG A 64 -10.36 -4.52 6.41
C ARG A 64 -10.17 -4.32 4.90
N LEU A 65 -10.06 -5.40 4.13
CA LEU A 65 -9.94 -5.37 2.67
C LEU A 65 -11.30 -5.17 1.98
N LYS A 66 -12.42 -5.51 2.63
CA LYS A 66 -13.75 -5.42 2.02
C LYS A 66 -14.09 -4.03 1.46
N PRO A 67 -13.94 -2.91 2.21
CA PRO A 67 -14.21 -1.58 1.67
C PRO A 67 -13.38 -1.23 0.43
N LEU A 68 -12.18 -1.79 0.31
CA LEU A 68 -11.34 -1.63 -0.88
C LEU A 68 -11.95 -2.36 -2.07
N LEU A 69 -12.26 -3.65 -1.93
CA LEU A 69 -12.79 -4.45 -3.05
C LEU A 69 -14.14 -3.93 -3.54
N ASP A 70 -15.04 -3.58 -2.62
CA ASP A 70 -16.35 -2.98 -2.96
C ASP A 70 -16.18 -1.65 -3.69
N GLY A 71 -15.29 -0.79 -3.15
CA GLY A 71 -14.98 0.49 -3.75
C GLY A 71 -14.36 0.37 -5.15
N LEU A 72 -13.50 -0.63 -5.37
CA LEU A 72 -12.84 -0.88 -6.65
C LEU A 72 -13.80 -1.37 -7.73
N GLU A 73 -14.81 -2.17 -7.39
CA GLU A 73 -15.84 -2.60 -8.34
C GLU A 73 -16.57 -1.41 -8.97
N HIS A 74 -16.72 -0.36 -8.20
CA HIS A 74 -17.43 0.85 -8.59
C HIS A 74 -16.55 1.88 -9.27
N TYR A 75 -15.36 2.07 -8.72
CA TYR A 75 -14.33 2.96 -9.23
C TYR A 75 -13.81 2.50 -10.61
N SER A 76 -13.61 1.19 -10.79
CA SER A 76 -13.15 0.60 -12.05
C SER A 76 -14.04 0.95 -13.24
N LYS A 77 -15.35 1.07 -13.06
CA LYS A 77 -16.30 1.48 -14.12
C LYS A 77 -15.98 2.86 -14.68
N VAL A 78 -15.51 3.79 -13.84
CA VAL A 78 -15.08 5.13 -14.30
C VAL A 78 -13.70 5.03 -14.90
N VAL A 79 -12.77 4.35 -14.23
CA VAL A 79 -11.39 4.25 -14.69
C VAL A 79 -11.26 3.56 -16.04
N ASP A 80 -12.05 2.52 -16.30
CA ASP A 80 -12.08 1.81 -17.59
C ASP A 80 -12.37 2.78 -18.77
N THR A 81 -13.28 3.74 -18.56
CA THR A 81 -13.56 4.78 -19.57
C THR A 81 -12.38 5.72 -19.79
N LEU A 82 -11.55 5.95 -18.77
CA LEU A 82 -10.35 6.78 -18.85
C LEU A 82 -9.17 6.03 -19.48
N CYS A 83 -9.07 4.72 -19.23
CA CYS A 83 -8.05 3.84 -19.82
C CYS A 83 -8.16 3.78 -21.35
N ASN A 84 -9.37 3.85 -21.91
CA ASN A 84 -9.60 3.87 -23.36
C ASN A 84 -8.84 2.76 -24.14
N GLY A 85 -8.89 1.52 -23.62
CA GLY A 85 -8.24 0.35 -24.23
C GLY A 85 -6.76 0.15 -23.87
N THR A 86 -6.20 0.97 -22.98
CA THR A 86 -4.87 0.71 -22.39
C THR A 86 -4.96 -0.36 -21.29
N PRO A 87 -3.87 -1.12 -21.04
CA PRO A 87 -3.84 -2.18 -20.03
C PRO A 87 -3.64 -1.63 -18.60
N TYR A 88 -4.15 -0.44 -18.30
CA TYR A 88 -3.94 0.24 -17.02
C TYR A 88 -4.87 -0.27 -15.91
N LEU A 89 -6.06 -0.74 -16.29
CA LEU A 89 -7.09 -1.12 -15.32
C LEU A 89 -6.66 -2.25 -14.36
N PRO A 90 -6.02 -3.35 -14.81
CA PRO A 90 -5.64 -4.43 -13.89
C PRO A 90 -4.61 -4.02 -12.83
N TRP A 91 -3.84 -2.97 -13.09
CA TRP A 91 -2.79 -2.47 -12.19
C TRP A 91 -3.33 -1.81 -10.92
N ILE A 92 -4.64 -1.56 -10.86
CA ILE A 92 -5.31 -1.08 -9.65
C ILE A 92 -5.44 -2.20 -8.63
N TRP A 93 -5.60 -3.45 -9.07
CA TRP A 93 -5.98 -4.54 -8.18
C TRP A 93 -5.03 -5.74 -8.19
N ALA A 94 -4.34 -6.04 -9.29
CA ALA A 94 -3.41 -7.17 -9.35
C ALA A 94 -2.23 -7.01 -8.38
N PRO A 95 -1.67 -5.80 -8.16
CA PRO A 95 -0.64 -5.61 -7.13
C PRO A 95 -1.13 -5.87 -5.70
N ILE A 96 -2.43 -5.80 -5.41
CA ILE A 96 -2.97 -6.07 -4.06
C ILE A 96 -2.61 -7.49 -3.65
N THR A 97 -2.95 -8.47 -4.50
CA THR A 97 -2.72 -9.88 -4.19
C THR A 97 -1.24 -10.22 -4.19
N LEU A 98 -0.45 -9.66 -5.11
CA LEU A 98 1.01 -9.81 -5.11
C LEU A 98 1.61 -9.37 -3.78
N VAL A 99 1.28 -8.16 -3.34
CA VAL A 99 1.81 -7.59 -2.09
C VAL A 99 1.35 -8.41 -0.90
N LEU A 100 0.06 -8.78 -0.81
CA LEU A 100 -0.47 -9.59 0.28
C LEU A 100 0.19 -10.98 0.33
N ARG A 101 0.43 -11.59 -0.83
CA ARG A 101 1.09 -12.90 -0.93
C ARG A 101 2.52 -12.83 -0.39
N ILE A 102 3.30 -11.84 -0.80
CA ILE A 102 4.67 -11.65 -0.27
C ILE A 102 4.64 -11.33 1.23
N ALA A 103 3.69 -10.49 1.67
CA ALA A 103 3.54 -10.11 3.07
C ALA A 103 3.08 -11.26 3.98
N SER A 104 2.42 -12.30 3.44
CA SER A 104 1.87 -13.42 4.21
C SER A 104 2.91 -14.28 4.94
N GLU A 105 4.21 -14.06 4.67
CA GLU A 105 5.32 -14.65 5.44
C GLU A 105 5.66 -13.87 6.72
N HIS A 106 5.04 -12.71 6.94
CA HIS A 106 5.36 -11.77 8.01
C HIS A 106 4.12 -11.05 8.54
N ILE A 107 3.60 -11.48 9.70
CA ILE A 107 2.36 -10.94 10.25
C ILE A 107 2.35 -9.42 10.46
N GLU A 108 3.45 -8.83 10.92
CA GLU A 108 3.56 -7.37 11.13
C GLU A 108 3.51 -6.60 9.80
N SER A 109 4.24 -7.09 8.79
CA SER A 109 4.20 -6.50 7.45
C SER A 109 2.81 -6.66 6.84
N PHE A 110 2.19 -7.82 7.03
CA PHE A 110 0.84 -8.11 6.55
C PHE A 110 -0.21 -7.17 7.16
N ASP A 111 -0.23 -7.01 8.48
CA ASP A 111 -1.21 -6.15 9.15
C ASP A 111 -1.04 -4.67 8.76
N SER A 112 0.21 -4.20 8.64
CA SER A 112 0.54 -2.86 8.14
C SER A 112 -0.02 -2.63 6.72
N ILE A 113 0.18 -3.59 5.82
CA ILE A 113 -0.28 -3.54 4.43
C ILE A 113 -1.81 -3.54 4.36
N ILE A 114 -2.46 -4.45 5.07
CA ILE A 114 -3.93 -4.49 5.16
C ILE A 114 -4.47 -3.17 5.71
N GLY A 115 -3.80 -2.58 6.69
CA GLY A 115 -4.19 -1.27 7.22
C GLY A 115 -4.05 -0.13 6.24
N GLY A 116 -3.03 -0.14 5.39
CA GLY A 116 -2.92 0.78 4.27
C GLY A 116 -4.08 0.61 3.28
N TYR A 117 -4.35 -0.62 2.85
CA TYR A 117 -5.43 -0.93 1.92
C TYR A 117 -6.83 -0.58 2.47
N GLY A 118 -7.10 -0.83 3.74
CA GLY A 118 -8.37 -0.43 4.37
C GLY A 118 -8.61 1.09 4.37
N ARG A 119 -7.54 1.89 4.53
CA ARG A 119 -7.64 3.36 4.43
C ARG A 119 -7.96 3.81 3.01
N ILE A 120 -7.35 3.20 1.99
CA ILE A 120 -7.68 3.45 0.58
C ILE A 120 -9.15 3.09 0.30
N GLY A 121 -9.61 1.93 0.80
CA GLY A 121 -10.99 1.49 0.66
C GLY A 121 -12.01 2.47 1.27
N THR A 122 -11.69 3.05 2.43
CA THR A 122 -12.54 4.07 3.06
C THR A 122 -12.70 5.32 2.17
N SER A 123 -11.64 5.72 1.46
CA SER A 123 -11.69 6.84 0.51
C SER A 123 -12.51 6.49 -0.74
N LEU A 124 -12.42 5.25 -1.22
CA LEU A 124 -13.15 4.79 -2.42
C LEU A 124 -14.66 4.82 -2.27
N GLN A 125 -15.19 4.58 -1.06
CA GLN A 125 -16.64 4.62 -0.82
C GLN A 125 -17.29 5.95 -1.23
N ARG A 126 -16.53 7.05 -1.22
CA ARG A 126 -17.03 8.37 -1.64
C ARG A 126 -17.24 8.46 -3.15
N PHE A 127 -16.46 7.72 -3.94
CA PHE A 127 -16.57 7.75 -5.41
C PHE A 127 -17.91 7.23 -5.91
N GLU A 128 -18.57 6.33 -5.17
CA GLU A 128 -19.89 5.85 -5.56
C GLU A 128 -20.97 6.92 -5.53
N VAL A 129 -20.94 7.76 -4.50
CA VAL A 129 -21.86 8.88 -4.39
C VAL A 129 -21.49 9.95 -5.42
N LEU A 130 -20.20 10.28 -5.52
CA LEU A 130 -19.71 11.35 -6.41
C LEU A 130 -19.95 11.03 -7.89
N ARG A 131 -19.78 9.77 -8.33
CA ARG A 131 -20.00 9.36 -9.73
C ARG A 131 -21.41 9.71 -10.19
N LYS A 132 -22.43 9.50 -9.35
CA LYS A 132 -23.84 9.77 -9.69
C LYS A 132 -24.08 11.26 -9.95
N SER A 133 -23.39 12.14 -9.23
CA SER A 133 -23.59 13.60 -9.29
C SER A 133 -22.71 14.31 -10.33
N PHE A 134 -21.55 13.77 -10.68
CA PHE A 134 -20.54 14.45 -11.50
C PHE A 134 -20.22 13.74 -12.83
N LEU A 135 -21.14 12.90 -13.30
CA LEU A 135 -20.98 12.17 -14.57
C LEU A 135 -20.79 13.17 -15.73
N GLY A 136 -19.56 13.26 -16.25
CA GLY A 136 -19.20 14.15 -17.36
C GLY A 136 -18.59 15.51 -16.98
N ASP A 137 -18.31 15.77 -15.70
CA ASP A 137 -17.47 16.90 -15.26
C ASP A 137 -15.98 16.53 -15.48
N PRO A 138 -15.22 17.28 -16.30
CA PRO A 138 -13.79 17.01 -16.51
C PRO A 138 -12.96 16.99 -15.22
N ARG A 139 -13.33 17.81 -14.22
CA ARG A 139 -12.62 17.87 -12.93
C ARG A 139 -12.79 16.58 -12.12
N PHE A 140 -13.90 15.88 -12.32
CA PHE A 140 -14.10 14.56 -11.73
C PHE A 140 -13.19 13.52 -12.36
N PHE A 141 -12.96 13.57 -13.68
CA PHE A 141 -11.99 12.69 -14.34
C PHE A 141 -10.55 12.96 -13.91
N GLU A 142 -10.17 14.23 -13.74
CA GLU A 142 -8.86 14.61 -13.17
C GLU A 142 -8.68 14.05 -11.75
N SER A 143 -9.70 14.22 -10.90
CA SER A 143 -9.67 13.68 -9.52
C SER A 143 -9.61 12.14 -9.51
N THR A 144 -10.31 11.49 -10.44
CA THR A 144 -10.30 10.03 -10.59
C THR A 144 -8.90 9.54 -11.01
N ALA A 145 -8.25 10.21 -11.97
CA ALA A 145 -6.90 9.86 -12.40
C ALA A 145 -5.83 10.18 -11.35
N ALA A 146 -5.99 11.25 -10.57
CA ALA A 146 -5.14 11.52 -9.43
C ALA A 146 -5.23 10.40 -8.39
N PHE A 147 -6.45 9.96 -8.06
CA PHE A 147 -6.65 8.85 -7.14
C PHE A 147 -6.09 7.52 -7.67
N TYR A 148 -6.14 7.30 -8.99
CA TYR A 148 -5.49 6.15 -9.64
C TYR A 148 -3.99 6.18 -9.39
N ALA A 149 -3.36 7.35 -9.59
CA ALA A 149 -1.94 7.52 -9.33
C ALA A 149 -1.58 7.26 -7.86
N ASP A 150 -2.40 7.73 -6.91
CA ASP A 150 -2.19 7.50 -5.48
C ASP A 150 -2.27 6.01 -5.12
N ILE A 151 -3.21 5.25 -5.70
CA ILE A 151 -3.30 3.79 -5.51
C ILE A 151 -2.02 3.12 -6.01
N LEU A 152 -1.56 3.47 -7.21
CA LEU A 152 -0.36 2.87 -7.82
C LEU A 152 0.92 3.26 -7.06
N GLU A 153 0.98 4.48 -6.54
CA GLU A 153 2.06 4.89 -5.65
C GLU A 153 2.06 4.08 -4.35
N PHE A 154 0.89 3.86 -3.75
CA PHE A 154 0.79 2.97 -2.60
C PHE A 154 1.30 1.55 -2.93
N HIS A 155 0.86 0.96 -4.04
CA HIS A 155 1.35 -0.35 -4.49
C HIS A 155 2.87 -0.39 -4.65
N LYS A 156 3.46 0.66 -5.23
CA LYS A 156 4.93 0.82 -5.39
C LYS A 156 5.63 0.78 -4.04
N HIS A 157 5.12 1.51 -3.05
CA HIS A 157 5.72 1.54 -1.70
C HIS A 157 5.52 0.24 -0.95
N ALA A 158 4.31 -0.31 -1.01
CA ALA A 158 3.93 -1.58 -0.42
C ALA A 158 4.81 -2.73 -0.95
N TYR A 159 4.96 -2.84 -2.26
CA TYR A 159 5.81 -3.84 -2.91
C TYR A 159 7.29 -3.70 -2.49
N LYS A 160 7.84 -2.48 -2.49
CA LYS A 160 9.22 -2.24 -2.02
C LYS A 160 9.39 -2.59 -0.54
N PHE A 161 8.37 -2.35 0.27
CA PHE A 161 8.39 -2.66 1.70
C PHE A 161 8.46 -4.18 1.93
N VAL A 162 7.54 -4.94 1.32
CA VAL A 162 7.47 -6.41 1.52
C VAL A 162 8.68 -7.14 0.92
N ARG A 163 9.25 -6.65 -0.19
CA ARG A 163 10.48 -7.22 -0.77
C ARG A 163 11.72 -6.99 0.09
N ARG A 164 11.76 -5.87 0.84
CA ARG A 164 12.86 -5.61 1.77
C ARG A 164 12.73 -6.47 3.03
N SER A 165 11.54 -6.67 3.57
CA SER A 165 11.33 -7.54 4.72
C SER A 165 11.68 -9.00 4.39
N GLU A 166 11.23 -9.49 3.23
CA GLU A 166 11.57 -10.83 2.70
C GLU A 166 13.10 -11.05 2.67
N ARG A 167 13.85 -10.12 2.06
CA ARG A 167 15.32 -10.23 1.97
C ARG A 167 16.01 -10.23 3.34
N ARG A 168 15.55 -9.38 4.27
CA ARG A 168 16.11 -9.31 5.62
C ARG A 168 15.92 -10.64 6.36
N GLN A 169 14.75 -11.27 6.20
CA GLN A 169 14.47 -12.56 6.82
C GLN A 169 15.34 -13.68 6.25
N ILE A 170 15.49 -13.74 4.92
CA ILE A 170 16.35 -14.74 4.27
C ILE A 170 17.79 -14.60 4.79
N SER A 171 18.29 -13.37 4.95
CA SER A 171 19.61 -13.11 5.52
C SER A 171 19.73 -13.62 6.96
N GLN A 172 18.75 -13.34 7.82
CA GLN A 172 18.76 -13.78 9.23
C GLN A 172 18.65 -15.30 9.38
N ARG A 173 17.86 -15.96 8.51
CA ARG A 173 17.76 -17.43 8.47
C ARG A 173 19.05 -18.09 7.97
N GLY A 174 19.72 -17.49 6.98
CA GLY A 174 20.98 -17.99 6.45
C GLY A 174 22.13 -17.93 7.46
N GLU A 175 22.12 -16.92 8.34
CA GLU A 175 23.12 -16.75 9.41
C GLU A 175 22.93 -17.75 10.57
N ALA A 176 21.68 -18.14 10.86
CA ALA A 176 21.35 -19.10 11.92
C ALA A 176 21.68 -20.57 11.59
N LEU A 177 22.05 -20.90 10.35
CA LEU A 177 22.44 -22.25 9.91
C LEU A 177 23.95 -22.44 9.70
N ALA A 178 24.79 -21.45 10.02
CA ALA A 178 26.23 -21.65 10.05
C ALA A 178 26.60 -22.53 11.26
N PRO A 179 27.29 -23.67 11.09
CA PRO A 179 27.66 -24.52 12.21
C PRO A 179 28.70 -23.80 13.09
N GLU A 180 28.35 -23.59 14.36
CA GLU A 180 29.33 -23.32 15.40
C GLU A 180 30.26 -24.53 15.51
N GLY A 181 31.41 -24.46 14.85
CA GLY A 181 32.31 -25.60 14.75
C GLY A 181 33.60 -25.31 14.02
N SER A 182 34.33 -24.27 14.40
CA SER A 182 35.79 -24.27 14.26
C SER A 182 36.43 -23.19 15.14
N ALA A 183 36.52 -23.48 16.44
CA ALA A 183 37.40 -22.75 17.35
C ALA A 183 38.55 -23.70 17.76
N LEU A 184 39.64 -23.68 16.99
CA LEU A 184 40.99 -24.14 17.33
C LEU A 184 41.92 -23.21 16.51
N ALA A 185 42.88 -22.45 17.04
CA ALA A 185 43.85 -22.76 18.08
C ALA A 185 44.49 -21.43 18.64
N PRO A 186 45.63 -21.43 19.36
CA PRO A 186 45.66 -21.21 20.79
C PRO A 186 46.36 -19.90 21.22
N SER A 187 46.17 -19.59 22.50
CA SER A 187 46.88 -18.57 23.28
C SER A 187 48.39 -18.80 23.35
N ILE A 188 49.20 -17.76 23.12
CA ILE A 188 50.48 -17.54 23.80
C ILE A 188 50.68 -16.03 24.04
N SER A 189 50.90 -15.67 25.29
CA SER A 189 51.46 -14.40 25.82
C SER A 189 52.44 -14.80 26.94
N PRO A 190 53.25 -13.93 27.60
CA PRO A 190 53.82 -12.59 27.28
C PRO A 190 55.35 -12.50 27.58
N TYR A 191 56.09 -11.44 27.17
CA TYR A 191 57.17 -10.79 27.97
C TYR A 191 57.86 -9.58 27.27
N ALA A 192 58.01 -8.47 28.03
CA ALA A 192 59.11 -7.47 28.10
C ALA A 192 59.62 -6.75 26.82
N ALA A 193 60.10 -5.50 26.83
CA ALA A 193 60.24 -4.42 27.82
C ALA A 193 60.77 -3.16 27.08
N ALA A 194 60.56 -1.98 27.69
CA ALA A 194 61.35 -0.73 27.55
C ALA A 194 61.32 -0.04 26.14
N GLU A 195 61.33 1.28 25.97
CA GLU A 195 61.82 2.40 26.76
C GLU A 195 60.97 3.67 26.51
N ILE A 196 60.89 4.51 27.54
CA ILE A 196 60.52 5.94 27.48
C ILE A 196 61.83 6.73 27.34
N PRO A 197 61.85 7.89 26.67
CA PRO A 197 62.04 9.11 27.47
C PRO A 197 61.11 10.27 27.11
N MET A 198 60.70 10.96 28.16
CA MET A 198 60.06 12.28 28.23
C MET A 198 60.85 13.38 27.51
N THR A 199 60.17 14.43 27.05
CA THR A 199 60.15 15.76 27.72
C THR A 199 59.18 16.74 27.02
N PRO A 200 58.72 17.80 27.72
CA PRO A 200 57.38 18.35 27.56
C PRO A 200 57.37 19.71 26.87
N SER A 201 56.19 20.15 26.41
CA SER A 201 55.94 21.59 26.26
C SER A 201 54.48 21.95 26.54
N MET A 202 54.36 22.94 27.43
CA MET A 202 53.17 23.61 27.93
C MET A 202 52.35 24.30 26.84
N GLY A 203 51.07 24.56 27.15
CA GLY A 203 50.29 25.60 26.46
C GLY A 203 48.79 25.50 26.69
N ASP A 204 48.32 26.04 27.82
CA ASP A 204 47.10 26.82 28.06
C ASP A 204 45.76 26.48 27.33
N GLY A 205 44.69 26.29 28.14
CA GLY A 205 43.30 26.48 27.69
C GLY A 205 42.88 27.96 27.74
N PRO A 206 41.58 28.32 27.84
CA PRO A 206 40.35 27.57 27.56
C PRO A 206 39.30 28.39 26.74
N SER A 207 38.07 27.86 26.65
CA SER A 207 36.75 28.54 26.66
C SER A 207 35.89 28.71 25.38
N LEU A 208 34.74 28.01 25.40
CA LEU A 208 33.33 28.41 25.17
C LEU A 208 32.94 29.50 24.15
N GLN A 209 32.01 29.17 23.24
CA GLN A 209 30.77 29.91 22.89
C GLN A 209 29.99 29.10 21.82
N GLN A 210 28.75 28.62 22.05
CA GLN A 210 27.44 29.29 22.12
C GLN A 210 26.85 29.70 20.74
N GLN A 211 25.80 28.95 20.35
CA GLN A 211 24.57 29.31 19.61
C GLN A 211 24.61 30.30 18.43
N ALA A 212 23.99 29.90 17.31
CA ALA A 212 23.00 30.76 16.64
C ALA A 212 22.07 29.92 15.75
N ALA A 213 20.77 29.98 16.07
CA ALA A 213 19.67 29.66 15.17
C ALA A 213 19.33 30.90 14.33
N THR A 214 18.89 30.71 13.08
CA THR A 214 18.31 31.75 12.22
C THR A 214 17.28 31.11 11.27
N PRO A 215 16.31 31.89 10.73
CA PRO A 215 14.90 31.65 11.02
C PRO A 215 14.07 31.29 9.78
N MET A 216 12.84 30.84 10.04
CA MET A 216 11.82 30.60 9.03
C MET A 216 11.46 31.86 8.24
N VAL A 217 11.49 31.75 6.92
CA VAL A 217 10.79 32.65 5.99
C VAL A 217 9.50 31.94 5.55
N ARG A 218 8.36 32.56 5.87
CA ARG A 218 7.03 32.14 5.44
C ARG A 218 6.66 32.95 4.19
N GLN A 219 6.34 32.28 3.09
CA GLN A 219 5.65 32.90 1.94
C GLN A 219 4.25 32.30 1.75
N PRO A 220 3.27 33.10 1.29
CA PRO A 220 1.88 32.68 1.11
C PRO A 220 1.59 32.29 -0.35
N GLY A 221 0.61 31.38 -0.56
CA GLY A 221 -0.05 31.27 -1.86
C GLY A 221 -0.58 29.89 -2.25
N VAL A 222 -1.90 29.72 -2.10
CA VAL A 222 -2.85 29.07 -3.02
C VAL A 222 -2.49 27.71 -3.65
N GLY A 223 -3.27 26.69 -3.25
CA GLY A 223 -3.36 25.37 -3.90
C GLY A 223 -3.52 24.28 -2.86
N GLN A 224 -4.75 24.01 -2.38
CA GLN A 224 -4.98 22.81 -1.57
C GLN A 224 -4.91 21.58 -2.47
N SER A 225 -3.70 21.07 -2.65
CA SER A 225 -3.48 19.68 -3.03
C SER A 225 -3.95 18.80 -1.87
N PHE A 226 -4.75 17.77 -2.16
CA PHE A 226 -5.02 16.70 -1.22
C PHE A 226 -3.73 15.90 -1.00
N HIS A 227 -2.87 16.39 -0.13
CA HIS A 227 -1.67 15.68 0.29
C HIS A 227 -2.12 14.66 1.34
N MET A 228 -2.24 13.39 0.96
CA MET A 228 -2.33 12.31 1.93
C MET A 228 -0.99 12.27 2.67
N ASP A 229 -0.93 12.85 3.87
CA ASP A 229 0.29 12.86 4.67
C ASP A 229 0.62 11.43 5.15
N THR A 230 1.52 10.77 4.43
CA THR A 230 2.02 9.43 4.75
C THR A 230 3.17 9.46 5.76
N SER A 231 3.59 10.65 6.21
CA SER A 231 4.77 10.81 7.07
C SER A 231 4.51 10.63 8.56
N THR A 232 3.25 10.53 8.99
CA THR A 232 2.85 10.32 10.40
C THR A 232 2.47 8.86 10.72
N ILE A 233 2.97 7.88 9.96
CA ILE A 233 2.69 6.48 10.27
C ILE A 233 3.61 6.03 11.40
N ASP A 234 3.11 6.11 12.63
CA ASP A 234 3.71 5.46 13.80
C ASP A 234 3.16 4.03 13.91
N PHE A 235 4.05 3.06 13.72
CA PHE A 235 3.77 1.63 13.71
C PHE A 235 3.88 0.99 15.12
N THR A 236 4.08 1.78 16.18
CA THR A 236 4.53 1.26 17.48
C THR A 236 3.43 0.96 18.52
N THR A 237 2.15 1.19 18.20
CA THR A 237 1.05 0.91 19.15
C THR A 237 -0.12 0.14 18.53
N PRO A 238 -0.37 -1.11 18.95
CA PRO A 238 -1.56 -1.85 18.54
C PRO A 238 -2.79 -1.45 19.38
N PRO A 239 -3.95 -1.15 18.76
CA PRO A 239 -5.21 -1.05 19.50
C PRO A 239 -5.67 -2.46 19.89
N THR A 240 -5.79 -2.70 21.19
CA THR A 240 -6.40 -3.90 21.76
C THR A 240 -7.91 -3.71 21.81
N THR A 241 -8.66 -4.54 21.10
CA THR A 241 -10.09 -4.74 21.36
C THR A 241 -10.52 -6.10 20.81
N ASN A 242 -10.75 -7.05 21.73
CA ASN A 242 -11.31 -8.37 21.45
C ASN A 242 -12.86 -8.34 21.55
N ASP A 243 -13.47 -9.33 20.88
CA ASP A 243 -14.80 -9.92 21.13
C ASP A 243 -16.07 -9.41 20.43
N VAL A 244 -16.02 -9.12 19.12
CA VAL A 244 -17.22 -9.18 18.23
C VAL A 244 -16.91 -9.73 16.82
N LEU A 245 -15.81 -10.47 16.62
CA LEU A 245 -15.22 -10.62 15.27
C LEU A 245 -15.17 -12.05 14.70
N ASN A 246 -15.90 -13.01 15.28
CA ASN A 246 -15.91 -14.40 14.82
C ASN A 246 -17.15 -14.83 14.01
N ASP A 247 -18.14 -13.96 13.83
CA ASP A 247 -19.39 -14.31 13.12
C ASP A 247 -19.50 -13.72 11.71
N PHE A 248 -18.45 -13.06 11.21
CA PHE A 248 -18.44 -12.56 9.83
C PHE A 248 -17.44 -13.34 8.99
N ASP A 249 -17.97 -14.36 8.31
CA ASP A 249 -17.24 -15.22 7.40
C ASP A 249 -16.94 -14.48 6.08
N PHE A 250 -15.66 -14.20 5.81
CA PHE A 250 -15.24 -13.56 4.57
C PHE A 250 -15.56 -14.46 3.35
N ASP A 251 -15.71 -15.78 3.52
CA ASP A 251 -16.20 -16.69 2.48
C ASP A 251 -17.67 -16.43 2.11
N SER A 252 -18.53 -16.10 3.08
CA SER A 252 -19.94 -15.77 2.81
C SER A 252 -20.06 -14.56 1.90
N PHE A 253 -19.22 -13.54 2.14
CA PHE A 253 -19.23 -12.31 1.35
C PHE A 253 -18.80 -12.54 -0.10
N LEU A 254 -17.93 -13.51 -0.37
CA LEU A 254 -17.49 -13.82 -1.73
C LEU A 254 -18.49 -14.70 -2.49
N ARG A 255 -19.35 -15.44 -1.77
CA ARG A 255 -20.46 -16.20 -2.36
C ARG A 255 -21.65 -15.34 -2.76
N ASP A 256 -21.88 -14.21 -2.07
CA ASP A 256 -23.00 -13.30 -2.36
C ASP A 256 -22.93 -12.69 -3.78
N ASN A 257 -21.77 -12.78 -4.46
CA ASN A 257 -21.58 -12.26 -5.82
C ASN A 257 -21.55 -13.36 -6.91
N GLU A 258 -21.66 -14.65 -6.56
CA GLU A 258 -21.66 -15.76 -7.53
C GLU A 258 -23.03 -16.00 -8.19
N GLY A 259 -24.06 -15.23 -7.87
CA GLY A 259 -25.41 -15.56 -8.34
C GLY A 259 -26.48 -14.47 -8.22
N ASP A 260 -26.21 -13.21 -8.53
CA ASP A 260 -27.27 -12.30 -9.01
C ASP A 260 -26.69 -11.06 -9.71
N SER A 261 -26.81 -10.99 -11.04
CA SER A 261 -26.75 -9.71 -11.78
C SER A 261 -28.13 -9.03 -11.75
N GLY A 262 -28.79 -9.08 -10.59
CA GLY A 262 -30.09 -8.49 -10.32
C GLY A 262 -29.94 -6.98 -10.16
N GLY A 263 -30.45 -6.24 -11.14
CA GLY A 263 -30.53 -4.80 -11.10
C GLY A 263 -31.24 -4.33 -9.83
N PHE A 264 -30.50 -3.66 -8.95
CA PHE A 264 -31.08 -2.95 -7.81
C PHE A 264 -31.80 -1.71 -8.35
N ASP A 265 -33.13 -1.81 -8.48
CA ASP A 265 -34.00 -0.74 -8.96
C ASP A 265 -34.31 0.26 -7.84
N PHE A 266 -33.64 1.42 -7.87
CA PHE A 266 -33.83 2.51 -6.91
C PHE A 266 -35.08 3.35 -7.19
N THR A 267 -35.91 3.01 -8.18
CA THR A 267 -37.07 3.84 -8.57
C THR A 267 -38.34 3.57 -7.78
N ALA A 268 -38.39 2.52 -6.95
CA ALA A 268 -39.62 2.12 -6.24
C ALA A 268 -39.85 2.81 -4.87
N SER A 269 -38.96 3.70 -4.40
CA SER A 269 -39.12 4.34 -3.07
C SER A 269 -39.37 5.85 -3.10
N PHE A 270 -39.64 6.44 -4.25
CA PHE A 270 -39.92 7.88 -4.33
C PHE A 270 -40.97 8.23 -5.39
N LEU A 271 -42.18 7.67 -5.23
CA LEU A 271 -43.41 8.18 -5.84
C LEU A 271 -44.62 7.56 -5.13
N ASP A 272 -45.04 8.18 -4.03
CA ASP A 272 -46.44 8.24 -3.64
C ASP A 272 -46.80 9.73 -3.50
N PRO A 273 -47.64 10.28 -4.39
CA PRO A 273 -48.25 11.58 -4.21
C PRO A 273 -49.76 11.41 -4.04
N GLU A 274 -50.27 11.19 -2.82
CA GLU A 274 -51.67 11.52 -2.46
C GLU A 274 -51.80 11.73 -0.94
N THR A 275 -51.73 12.98 -0.49
CA THR A 275 -52.77 13.75 0.25
C THR A 275 -52.17 15.02 0.86
#